data_AF-A0A1G2P1I0-F1
#
_entry.id   AF-A0A1G2P1I0-F1
#
_cell.length_a   1.000
_cell.length_b   1.000
_cell.length_c   1.000
_cell.angle_alpha   90.00
_cell.angle_beta   90.00
_cell.angle_gamma   90.00
#
_symmetry.space_group_name_H-M   'P 1'
#
loop_
_entity.id
_entity.type
_entity.pdbx_description
1 polymer ?
#
loop_
_entity_poly.entity_id
_entity_poly.type
_entity_poly.pdbx_seq_one_letter_code
_entity_poly.pdbx_strand_id
1 'polypeptide(L)'
;MSRRSFLAKGGIGIAIALVQTALMCYIANMKNIQVEKNASETNVNLLRRFTKRVQGSGVLSKVRSLRYATRKQSPYNVKKKALKNLRRKEEIAELIKQGKMSEKPGRR
;
A
#
# COMPACT_ATOMS: atom_id res chain seq x y z
N MET A 1 9.10 29.14 -28.28
CA MET A 1 8.70 28.64 -29.62
C MET A 1 8.29 27.17 -29.45
N SER A 2 7.00 26.92 -29.20
CA SER A 2 6.10 26.19 -30.11
C SER A 2 6.46 24.68 -30.17
N ARG A 3 5.62 23.73 -29.73
CA ARG A 3 4.21 23.62 -30.07
C ARG A 3 3.42 22.84 -29.00
N ARG A 4 2.49 23.54 -28.36
CA ARG A 4 1.14 23.01 -28.11
C ARG A 4 0.59 22.59 -29.48
N SER A 5 0.72 21.33 -29.87
CA SER A 5 -0.01 20.81 -31.03
C SER A 5 -0.09 19.29 -30.97
N PHE A 6 -0.87 18.76 -30.03
CA PHE A 6 -1.43 17.40 -30.18
C PHE A 6 -2.86 17.34 -29.63
N LEU A 7 -3.63 18.41 -29.89
CA LEU A 7 -5.08 18.38 -29.86
C LEU A 7 -5.55 18.46 -31.32
N ALA A 8 -5.80 17.29 -31.91
CA ALA A 8 -6.74 17.04 -33.01
C ALA A 8 -6.29 15.80 -33.79
N LYS A 9 -6.92 14.66 -33.49
CA LYS A 9 -7.40 13.63 -34.44
C LYS A 9 -7.81 12.39 -33.65
N GLY A 10 -9.13 12.17 -33.53
CA GLY A 10 -9.75 10.91 -33.13
C GLY A 10 -9.89 10.67 -31.62
N GLY A 11 -11.12 10.63 -31.12
CA GLY A 11 -11.47 10.30 -29.73
C GLY A 11 -10.99 8.91 -29.25
N ILE A 12 -10.52 8.05 -30.16
CA ILE A 12 -9.96 6.73 -29.86
C ILE A 12 -8.51 6.84 -29.32
N GLY A 13 -7.72 7.82 -29.79
CA GLY A 13 -6.31 7.97 -29.39
C GLY A 13 -6.12 8.43 -27.94
N ILE A 14 -7.03 9.25 -27.43
CA ILE A 14 -7.02 9.70 -26.02
C ILE A 14 -7.36 8.53 -25.09
N ALA A 15 -8.34 7.69 -25.47
CA ALA A 15 -8.73 6.52 -24.69
C ALA A 15 -7.60 5.48 -24.60
N ILE A 16 -6.92 5.19 -25.72
CA ILE A 16 -5.78 4.27 -25.75
C ILE A 16 -4.61 4.81 -24.91
N ALA A 17 -4.33 6.12 -24.96
CA ALA A 17 -3.29 6.73 -24.12
C ALA A 17 -3.62 6.71 -22.61
N LEU A 18 -4.89 6.90 -22.23
CA LEU A 18 -5.35 6.78 -20.83
C LEU A 18 -5.30 5.32 -20.33
N VAL A 19 -5.62 4.35 -21.19
CA VAL A 19 -5.50 2.92 -20.85
C VAL A 19 -4.04 2.48 -20.76
N GLN A 20 -3.17 2.94 -21.67
CA GLN A 20 -1.74 2.64 -21.66
C GLN A 20 -1.03 3.28 -20.45
N THR A 21 -1.39 4.51 -20.07
CA THR A 21 -0.86 5.15 -18.83
C THR A 21 -1.35 4.45 -17.57
N ALA A 22 -2.61 4.00 -17.52
CA ALA A 22 -3.12 3.18 -16.41
C ALA A 22 -2.43 1.80 -16.33
N LEU A 23 -2.16 1.15 -17.46
CA LEU A 23 -1.46 -0.13 -17.54
C LEU A 23 0.03 -0.01 -17.13
N MET A 24 0.70 1.06 -17.57
CA MET A 24 2.08 1.38 -17.17
C MET A 24 2.19 1.73 -15.68
N CYS A 25 1.19 2.41 -15.10
CA CYS A 25 1.13 2.69 -13.67
C CYS A 25 0.88 1.42 -12.82
N TYR A 26 0.18 0.42 -13.38
CA TYR A 26 -0.05 -0.87 -12.73
C TYR A 26 1.23 -1.71 -12.62
N ILE A 27 2.07 -1.75 -13.66
CA ILE A 27 3.34 -2.48 -13.66
C ILE A 27 4.39 -1.78 -12.77
N ALA A 28 4.44 -0.45 -12.76
CA ALA A 28 5.35 0.31 -11.90
C ALA A 28 5.14 0.11 -10.37
N ASN A 29 3.98 -0.40 -9.97
CA ASN A 29 3.67 -0.71 -8.56
C ASN A 29 4.09 -2.12 -8.10
N MET A 30 4.67 -2.94 -8.99
CA MET A 30 5.40 -4.15 -8.60
C MET A 30 6.70 -3.73 -7.91
N LYS A 31 6.65 -3.54 -6.60
CA LYS A 31 7.83 -3.25 -5.79
C LYS A 31 8.87 -4.38 -5.99
N ASN A 32 10.00 -4.08 -6.62
CA ASN A 32 11.14 -5.02 -6.68
C ASN A 32 11.60 -5.35 -5.26
N ILE A 33 11.28 -6.57 -4.80
CA ILE A 33 11.83 -7.13 -3.56
C ILE A 33 13.11 -7.89 -3.94
N GLN A 34 14.15 -7.15 -4.31
CA GLN A 34 15.48 -7.71 -4.52
C GLN A 34 16.37 -7.41 -3.32
N VAL A 35 17.19 -8.38 -2.94
CA VAL A 35 18.21 -8.24 -1.88
C VAL A 35 19.49 -8.87 -2.42
N GLU A 36 20.49 -8.04 -2.65
CA GLU A 36 21.83 -8.49 -3.05
C GLU A 36 22.62 -8.99 -1.83
N LYS A 37 23.55 -9.91 -2.10
CA LYS A 37 24.44 -10.45 -1.07
C LYS A 37 25.62 -9.51 -0.83
N ASN A 38 25.87 -9.15 0.42
CA ASN A 38 27.10 -8.45 0.80
C ASN A 38 28.25 -9.44 1.00
N ALA A 39 29.49 -9.01 0.74
CA ALA A 39 30.67 -9.88 0.74
C ALA A 39 30.90 -10.67 2.04
N SER A 40 30.52 -10.12 3.21
CA SER A 40 30.81 -10.72 4.53
C SER A 40 29.58 -11.28 5.26
N GLU A 41 28.45 -11.51 4.58
CA GLU A 41 27.24 -11.95 5.26
C GLU A 41 27.00 -13.46 5.21
N THR A 42 26.42 -13.98 6.31
CA THR A 42 25.91 -15.35 6.37
C THR A 42 24.57 -15.46 5.65
N ASN A 43 24.31 -16.61 5.03
CA ASN A 43 23.07 -16.87 4.28
C ASN A 43 21.80 -16.66 5.12
N VAL A 44 21.86 -16.94 6.43
CA VAL A 44 20.74 -16.73 7.37
C VAL A 44 20.39 -15.24 7.49
N ASN A 45 21.38 -14.36 7.53
CA ASN A 45 21.15 -12.92 7.60
C ASN A 45 20.54 -12.37 6.31
N LEU A 46 20.96 -12.89 5.15
CA LEU A 46 20.36 -12.56 3.85
C LEU A 46 18.86 -12.92 3.84
N LEU A 47 18.51 -14.16 4.22
CA LEU A 47 17.11 -14.62 4.29
C LEU A 47 16.26 -13.77 5.23
N ARG A 48 16.81 -13.34 6.37
CA ARG A 48 16.12 -12.46 7.31
C ARG A 48 15.80 -11.10 6.69
N ARG A 49 16.76 -10.48 5.99
CA ARG A 49 16.54 -9.19 5.30
C ARG A 49 15.54 -9.33 4.17
N PHE A 50 15.64 -10.39 3.38
CA PHE A 50 14.67 -10.70 2.34
C PHE A 50 13.27 -10.80 2.94
N THR A 51 13.09 -11.61 3.99
CA THR A 51 11.80 -11.77 4.67
C THR A 51 11.27 -10.45 5.22
N LYS A 52 12.11 -9.63 5.85
CA LYS A 52 11.73 -8.29 6.33
C LYS A 52 11.32 -7.37 5.18
N ARG A 53 12.01 -7.39 4.05
CA ARG A 53 11.67 -6.58 2.88
C ARG A 53 10.38 -7.05 2.21
N VAL A 54 10.15 -8.37 2.12
CA VAL A 54 8.86 -8.95 1.69
C VAL A 54 7.73 -8.49 2.60
N GLN A 55 7.89 -8.58 3.91
CA GLN A 55 6.86 -8.15 4.87
C GLN A 55 6.60 -6.64 4.84
N GLY A 56 7.66 -5.82 4.77
CA GLY A 56 7.57 -4.36 4.68
C GLY A 56 7.03 -3.86 3.33
N SER A 57 7.20 -4.62 2.26
CA SER A 57 6.70 -4.25 0.93
C SER A 57 5.17 -4.16 0.86
N GLY A 58 4.45 -4.93 1.69
CA GLY A 58 3.00 -5.04 1.66
C GLY A 58 2.45 -5.89 0.50
N VAL A 59 3.29 -6.57 -0.28
CA VAL A 59 2.84 -7.39 -1.41
C VAL A 59 1.92 -8.53 -0.95
N LEU A 60 2.25 -9.18 0.16
CA LEU A 60 1.42 -10.26 0.70
C LEU A 60 0.02 -9.79 1.12
N SER A 61 -0.10 -8.62 1.76
CA SER A 61 -1.41 -8.09 2.15
C SER A 61 -2.22 -7.67 0.93
N LYS A 62 -1.57 -7.09 -0.09
CA LYS A 62 -2.21 -6.72 -1.35
C LYS A 62 -2.73 -7.95 -2.09
N VAL A 63 -1.90 -8.95 -2.34
CA VAL A 63 -2.31 -10.20 -3.03
C VAL A 63 -3.46 -10.89 -2.29
N ARG A 64 -3.39 -10.98 -0.95
CA ARG A 64 -4.50 -11.53 -0.14
C ARG A 64 -5.80 -10.73 -0.30
N SER A 65 -5.71 -9.41 -0.39
CA SER A 65 -6.89 -8.54 -0.58
C SER A 65 -7.52 -8.67 -1.98
N LEU A 66 -6.73 -9.06 -2.98
CA LEU A 66 -7.18 -9.21 -4.37
C LEU A 66 -7.75 -10.61 -4.67
N ARG A 67 -7.47 -11.62 -3.83
CA ARG A 67 -7.84 -13.03 -4.07
C ARG A 67 -9.33 -13.24 -4.30
N TYR A 68 -10.19 -12.52 -3.57
CA TYR A 68 -11.63 -12.67 -3.65
C TYR A 68 -12.28 -11.33 -3.99
N ALA A 69 -13.23 -11.35 -4.93
CA ALA A 69 -14.01 -10.18 -5.27
C ALA A 69 -14.92 -9.82 -4.08
N THR A 70 -14.83 -8.57 -3.62
CA THR A 70 -15.71 -8.05 -2.57
C THR A 70 -16.56 -6.91 -3.13
N ARG A 71 -17.83 -6.85 -2.71
CA ARG A 71 -18.71 -5.75 -3.08
C ARG A 71 -18.17 -4.44 -2.50
N LYS A 72 -18.22 -3.36 -3.29
CA LYS A 72 -17.95 -2.00 -2.80
C LYS A 72 -18.88 -1.67 -1.62
N GLN A 73 -18.29 -1.32 -0.49
CA GLN A 73 -19.04 -0.97 0.72
C GLN A 73 -19.82 0.33 0.55
N SER A 74 -20.97 0.44 1.22
CA SER A 74 -21.76 1.67 1.26
C SER A 74 -21.01 2.77 2.04
N PRO A 75 -21.26 4.06 1.73
CA PRO A 75 -20.61 5.17 2.43
C PRO A 75 -20.90 5.16 3.94
N TYR A 76 -22.11 4.75 4.34
CA TYR A 76 -22.48 4.59 5.74
C TYR A 76 -21.64 3.54 6.45
N ASN A 77 -21.43 2.36 5.84
CA ASN A 77 -20.62 1.30 6.43
C ASN A 77 -19.15 1.71 6.60
N VAL A 78 -18.62 2.45 5.63
CA VAL A 78 -17.27 3.03 5.72
C VAL A 78 -17.18 4.02 6.88
N LYS A 79 -18.14 4.94 7.00
CA LYS A 79 -18.21 5.91 8.11
C LYS A 79 -18.32 5.22 9.47
N LYS A 80 -19.20 4.21 9.59
CA LYS A 80 -19.37 3.43 10.82
C LYS A 80 -18.07 2.75 11.26
N LYS A 81 -17.33 2.16 10.32
CA LYS A 81 -16.02 1.53 10.60
C LYS A 81 -14.98 2.57 11.04
N ALA A 82 -14.94 3.74 10.39
CA ALA A 82 -14.05 4.82 10.76
C ALA A 82 -14.32 5.33 12.19
N LEU A 83 -15.59 5.57 12.54
CA LEU A 83 -15.99 6.00 13.88
C LEU A 83 -15.62 4.97 14.96
N LYS A 84 -15.79 3.66 14.68
CA LYS A 84 -15.35 2.60 15.60
C LYS A 84 -13.83 2.67 15.86
N ASN A 85 -13.04 2.92 14.83
CA ASN A 85 -11.58 3.02 14.97
C ASN A 85 -11.16 4.26 15.78
N LEU A 86 -11.85 5.39 15.63
CA LEU A 86 -11.57 6.60 16.40
C LEU A 86 -11.88 6.40 17.88
N ARG A 87 -13.07 5.86 18.21
CA ARG A 87 -13.42 5.52 19.60
C ARG A 87 -12.40 4.58 20.24
N ARG A 88 -11.97 3.56 19.50
CA ARG A 88 -10.93 2.63 19.99
C ARG A 88 -9.62 3.34 20.33
N LYS A 89 -9.23 4.38 19.57
CA LYS A 89 -8.02 5.17 19.86
C LYS A 89 -8.18 6.02 21.12
N GLU A 90 -9.35 6.62 21.32
CA GLU A 90 -9.68 7.39 22.52
C GLU A 90 -9.66 6.50 23.76
N GLU A 91 -10.34 5.35 23.72
CA GLU A 91 -10.30 4.34 24.78
C GLU A 91 -8.86 3.94 25.14
N ILE A 92 -8.03 3.69 24.12
CA ILE A 92 -6.63 3.32 24.32
C ILE A 92 -5.85 4.45 25.01
N ALA A 93 -6.07 5.71 24.60
CA ALA A 93 -5.42 6.87 25.21
C ALA A 93 -5.83 7.06 26.67
N GLU A 94 -7.11 6.87 26.99
CA GLU A 94 -7.61 6.92 28.37
C GLU A 94 -7.02 5.81 29.24
N LEU A 95 -6.96 4.57 28.73
CA LEU A 95 -6.37 3.44 29.44
C LEU A 95 -4.87 3.63 29.71
N ILE A 96 -4.14 4.21 28.76
CA ILE A 96 -2.73 4.59 28.94
C ILE A 96 -2.62 5.67 30.02
N LYS A 97 -3.48 6.70 29.98
CA LYS A 97 -3.52 7.76 31.00
C LYS A 97 -3.82 7.21 32.40
N GLN A 98 -4.68 6.20 32.50
CA GLN A 98 -5.01 5.51 33.75
C GLN A 98 -3.93 4.51 34.20
N GLY A 99 -2.84 4.33 33.43
CA GLY A 99 -1.79 3.35 33.74
C GLY A 99 -2.20 1.89 33.59
N LYS A 100 -3.39 1.62 33.03
CA LYS A 100 -3.93 0.25 32.85
C LYS A 100 -3.34 -0.47 31.63
N MET A 101 -2.65 0.26 30.76
CA MET A 101 -2.05 -0.26 29.54
C MET A 101 -0.73 0.45 29.24
N SER A 102 0.26 -0.31 28.80
CA SER A 102 1.55 0.24 28.38
C SER A 102 1.47 0.90 26.99
N GLU A 103 2.23 1.97 26.80
CA GLU A 103 2.35 2.60 25.49
C GLU A 103 3.04 1.64 24.51
N LYS A 104 2.41 1.41 23.36
CA LYS A 104 3.00 0.57 22.33
C LYS A 104 4.11 1.36 21.64
N PRO A 105 5.38 0.87 21.65
CA PRO A 105 6.44 1.56 20.94
C PRO A 105 6.12 1.64 19.44
N GLY A 106 6.39 2.80 18.84
CA GLY A 106 6.24 3.02 17.40
C GLY A 106 7.02 1.97 16.61
N ARG A 107 6.35 1.32 15.65
CA ARG A 107 6.99 0.31 14.79
C ARG A 107 7.95 1.03 13.82
N ARG A 108 9.26 0.96 14.09
CA ARG A 108 10.34 1.38 13.18
C ARG A 108 10.51 0.38 12.03
#